data_AF-E2BH93-F1
#
_entry.id   AF-E2BH93-F1
#
_cell.length_a   1.000
_cell.length_b   1.000
_cell.length_c   1.000
_cell.angle_alpha   90.00
_cell.angle_beta   90.00
_cell.angle_gamma   90.00
#
_symmetry.space_group_name_H-M   'P 1'
#
loop_
_entity.id
_entity.type
_entity.pdbx_description
1 polymer ?
#
loop_
_entity_poly.entity_id
_entity_poly.type
_entity_poly.pdbx_seq_one_letter_code
_entity_poly.pdbx_strand_id
1 'polypeptide(L)'
;QKVRKIKRNSGKRYCTQTGNIVPSKVFQNKNCRCRKACIKNYEEDERKNIFEKFWYLGDFNKQNILLYEAIERKTVKRRRQKNGKGSPRNWSFRYLLNSKNGKVPVCKKFFLDTFKVSEGRLK
;
A
#
# COMPACT_ATOMS: atom_id res chain seq x y z
N GLN A 1 -22.31 -10.51 12.70
CA GLN A 1 -20.95 -9.93 12.63
C GLN A 1 -20.07 -10.42 11.46
N LYS A 2 -20.13 -11.71 11.04
CA LYS A 2 -19.26 -12.28 9.98
C LYS A 2 -19.37 -11.58 8.60
N VAL A 3 -20.57 -11.29 8.11
CA VAL A 3 -20.78 -10.73 6.76
C VAL A 3 -20.09 -9.37 6.55
N ARG A 4 -20.16 -8.46 7.52
CA ARG A 4 -19.49 -7.15 7.45
C ARG A 4 -17.96 -7.30 7.38
N LYS A 5 -17.39 -8.22 8.17
CA LYS A 5 -15.95 -8.51 8.17
C LYS A 5 -15.50 -9.06 6.81
N ILE A 6 -16.26 -10.02 6.26
CA ILE A 6 -16.00 -10.60 4.94
C ILE A 6 -16.04 -9.52 3.84
N LYS A 7 -17.11 -8.70 3.81
CA LYS A 7 -17.22 -7.60 2.84
C LYS A 7 -16.07 -6.60 2.95
N ARG A 8 -15.68 -6.23 4.18
CA ARG A 8 -14.54 -5.34 4.43
C ARG A 8 -13.22 -5.92 3.91
N ASN A 9 -12.93 -7.18 4.23
CA ASN A 9 -11.67 -7.81 3.86
C ASN A 9 -11.57 -8.11 2.36
N SER A 10 -12.70 -8.31 1.68
CA SER A 10 -12.78 -8.45 0.21
C SER A 10 -12.90 -7.11 -0.52
N GLY A 11 -12.81 -5.99 0.18
CA GLY A 11 -12.90 -4.65 -0.42
C GLY A 11 -14.28 -4.32 -0.98
N LYS A 12 -15.33 -5.07 -0.64
CA LYS A 12 -16.70 -4.82 -1.08
C LYS A 12 -17.37 -3.73 -0.24
N ARG A 13 -18.40 -3.09 -0.80
CA ARG A 13 -19.24 -2.12 -0.08
C ARG A 13 -19.81 -2.73 1.19
N TYR A 14 -19.79 -2.00 2.31
CA TYR A 14 -20.39 -2.44 3.56
C TYR A 14 -20.91 -1.28 4.41
N CYS A 15 -21.88 -1.56 5.28
CA CYS A 15 -22.36 -0.61 6.28
C CYS A 15 -21.59 -0.81 7.61
N THR A 16 -21.21 0.29 8.24
CA THR A 16 -20.60 0.31 9.58
C THR A 16 -21.65 0.08 10.67
N GLN A 17 -21.24 -0.11 11.93
CA GLN A 17 -22.19 -0.20 13.05
C GLN A 17 -22.92 1.12 13.28
N THR A 18 -22.32 2.25 12.92
CA THR A 18 -22.88 3.60 13.07
C THR A 18 -23.74 4.01 11.86
N GLY A 19 -24.09 3.09 10.96
CA GLY A 19 -24.92 3.37 9.78
C GLY A 19 -24.18 3.94 8.55
N ASN A 20 -22.91 4.31 8.67
CA ASN A 20 -22.14 4.87 7.54
C ASN A 20 -21.84 3.82 6.47
N ILE A 21 -22.07 4.16 5.19
CA ILE A 21 -21.77 3.31 4.04
C ILE A 21 -20.31 3.51 3.62
N VAL A 22 -19.54 2.43 3.60
CA VAL A 22 -18.19 2.41 3.05
C VAL A 22 -18.26 1.84 1.63
N PRO A 23 -17.80 2.57 0.59
CA PRO A 23 -17.86 2.11 -0.79
C PRO A 23 -16.90 0.94 -1.04
N SER A 24 -17.13 0.22 -2.15
CA SER A 24 -16.19 -0.79 -2.62
C SER A 24 -14.86 -0.15 -3.01
N LYS A 25 -13.79 -0.93 -2.85
CA LYS A 25 -12.47 -0.61 -3.34
C LYS A 25 -12.48 -0.81 -4.84
N VAL A 26 -12.17 0.25 -5.57
CA VAL A 26 -12.09 0.23 -7.03
C VAL A 26 -10.67 0.62 -7.42
N PHE A 27 -10.10 -0.14 -8.35
CA PHE A 27 -8.80 0.17 -8.93
C PHE A 27 -8.86 1.53 -9.61
N GLN A 28 -7.81 2.33 -9.45
CA GLN A 28 -7.69 3.61 -10.14
C GLN A 28 -6.24 3.77 -10.56
N ASN A 29 -6.01 3.96 -11.86
CA ASN A 29 -4.67 4.17 -12.39
C ASN A 29 -4.17 5.61 -12.17
N LYS A 30 -4.12 6.04 -10.91
CA LYS A 30 -3.70 7.39 -10.54
C LYS A 30 -2.20 7.57 -10.67
N ASN A 31 -1.79 8.65 -11.33
CA ASN A 31 -0.41 9.08 -11.39
C ASN A 31 0.00 9.75 -10.07
N CYS A 32 1.04 9.21 -9.43
CA CYS A 32 1.58 9.75 -8.18
C CYS A 32 2.42 11.03 -8.35
N ARG A 33 2.81 11.40 -9.59
CA ARG A 33 3.63 12.57 -9.95
C ARG A 33 4.93 12.68 -9.14
N CYS A 34 5.50 11.55 -8.73
CA CYS A 34 6.73 11.52 -7.95
C CYS A 34 7.98 11.47 -8.84
N ARG A 35 9.13 11.84 -8.29
CA ARG A 35 10.43 11.83 -8.99
C ARG A 35 10.86 10.44 -9.49
N LYS A 36 10.33 9.36 -8.91
CA LYS A 36 10.60 7.99 -9.36
C LYS A 36 9.79 7.59 -10.60
N ALA A 37 8.92 8.47 -11.10
CA ALA A 37 8.05 8.23 -12.24
C ALA A 37 7.30 6.89 -12.18
N CYS A 38 6.80 6.49 -10.99
CA CYS A 38 6.27 5.14 -10.77
C CYS A 38 5.21 4.70 -11.79
N ILE A 39 4.39 5.63 -12.28
CA ILE A 39 3.37 5.32 -13.29
C ILE A 39 3.95 4.82 -14.62
N LYS A 40 5.18 5.21 -14.98
CA LYS A 40 5.85 4.77 -16.21
C LYS A 40 6.47 3.38 -16.07
N ASN A 41 6.67 2.91 -14.84
CA ASN A 41 7.32 1.62 -14.56
C ASN A 41 6.31 0.46 -14.47
N TYR A 42 5.02 0.74 -14.57
CA TYR A 42 3.96 -0.26 -14.49
C TYR A 42 2.95 -0.01 -15.59
N GLU A 43 2.56 -1.09 -16.27
CA GLU A 43 1.36 -1.06 -17.10
C GLU A 43 0.11 -1.02 -16.22
N GLU A 44 -0.98 -0.50 -16.77
CA GLU A 44 -2.25 -0.42 -16.04
C GLU A 44 -2.75 -1.81 -15.62
N ASP A 45 -2.66 -2.79 -16.52
CA ASP A 45 -3.12 -4.15 -16.30
C ASP A 45 -2.29 -4.88 -15.24
N GLU A 46 -0.98 -4.67 -15.21
CA GLU A 46 -0.13 -5.21 -14.15
C GLU A 46 -0.58 -4.71 -12.78
N ARG A 47 -0.78 -3.39 -12.68
CA ARG A 47 -1.17 -2.74 -11.42
C ARG A 47 -2.58 -3.15 -11.00
N LYS A 48 -3.49 -3.33 -11.96
CA LYS A 48 -4.84 -3.84 -11.74
C LYS A 48 -4.82 -5.29 -11.24
N ASN A 49 -4.01 -6.15 -11.85
CA ASN A 49 -3.83 -7.54 -11.42
C ASN A 49 -3.30 -7.64 -9.97
N ILE A 50 -2.34 -6.79 -9.59
CA ILE A 50 -1.85 -6.71 -8.21
C ILE A 50 -2.99 -6.33 -7.25
N PHE A 51 -3.79 -5.34 -7.61
CA PHE A 51 -4.94 -4.90 -6.82
C PHE A 51 -5.98 -6.02 -6.65
N GLU A 52 -6.34 -6.69 -7.75
CA GLU A 52 -7.35 -7.74 -7.76
C GLU A 52 -6.90 -8.94 -6.92
N LYS A 53 -5.66 -9.43 -7.12
CA LYS A 53 -5.08 -10.52 -6.33
C LYS A 53 -5.09 -10.20 -4.83
N PHE A 54 -4.75 -8.97 -4.46
CA PHE A 54 -4.73 -8.53 -3.06
C PHE A 54 -6.12 -8.59 -2.41
N TRP A 55 -7.15 -8.08 -3.07
CA TRP A 55 -8.52 -8.07 -2.52
C TRP A 55 -9.23 -9.42 -2.66
N TYR A 56 -8.84 -10.24 -3.66
CA TYR A 56 -9.32 -11.61 -3.83
C TYR A 56 -9.02 -12.50 -2.62
N LEU A 57 -7.88 -12.28 -1.94
CA LEU A 57 -7.53 -13.02 -0.73
C LEU A 57 -8.63 -12.99 0.35
N GLY A 58 -9.38 -11.89 0.44
CA GLY A 58 -10.51 -11.77 1.38
C GLY A 58 -10.15 -11.90 2.87
N ASP A 59 -8.85 -11.91 3.20
CA ASP A 59 -8.33 -12.14 4.55
C ASP A 59 -7.35 -11.05 4.97
N PHE A 60 -7.59 -10.47 6.14
CA PHE A 60 -6.83 -9.34 6.66
C PHE A 60 -5.36 -9.69 6.96
N ASN A 61 -5.11 -10.88 7.51
CA ASN A 61 -3.79 -11.32 7.91
C ASN A 61 -2.96 -11.66 6.68
N LYS A 62 -3.52 -12.42 5.73
CA LYS A 62 -2.84 -12.74 4.45
C LYS A 62 -2.49 -11.48 3.67
N GLN A 63 -3.41 -10.50 3.63
CA GLN A 63 -3.16 -9.19 3.04
C GLN A 63 -2.02 -8.45 3.74
N ASN A 64 -1.97 -8.45 5.07
CA ASN A 64 -0.89 -7.78 5.80
C ASN A 64 0.46 -8.43 5.56
N ILE A 65 0.53 -9.76 5.49
CA ILE A 65 1.76 -10.49 5.14
C ILE A 65 2.27 -9.98 3.79
N LEU A 66 1.42 -9.94 2.76
CA LEU A 66 1.81 -9.40 1.44
C LEU A 66 2.29 -7.94 1.49
N LEU A 67 1.62 -7.09 2.28
CA LEU A 67 2.05 -5.69 2.42
C LEU A 67 3.43 -5.59 3.07
N TYR A 68 3.68 -6.36 4.12
CA TYR A 68 4.95 -6.32 4.85
C TYR A 68 6.10 -6.96 4.07
N GLU A 69 5.85 -8.04 3.33
CA GLU A 69 6.84 -8.62 2.39
C GLU A 69 7.23 -7.64 1.27
N ALA A 70 6.33 -6.73 0.92
CA ALA A 70 6.55 -5.68 -0.06
C ALA A 70 7.20 -4.41 0.54
N ILE A 71 7.49 -4.41 1.85
CA ILE A 71 8.09 -3.28 2.58
C ILE A 71 9.44 -3.70 3.15
N GLU A 72 10.50 -3.08 2.65
CA GLU A 72 11.84 -3.24 3.23
C GLU A 72 12.15 -2.12 4.21
N ARG A 73 12.49 -2.49 5.45
CA ARG A 73 13.08 -1.57 6.43
C ARG A 73 14.59 -1.46 6.20
N LYS A 74 15.11 -0.25 6.00
CA LYS A 74 16.54 0.04 5.83
C LYS A 74 17.05 0.94 6.93
N THR A 75 18.23 0.63 7.49
CA THR A 75 18.97 1.54 8.38
C THR A 75 19.41 2.78 7.61
N VAL A 76 19.33 3.94 8.27
CA VAL A 76 19.83 5.19 7.69
C VAL A 76 21.36 5.22 7.80
N LYS A 77 22.06 5.01 6.68
CA LYS A 77 23.53 4.94 6.61
C LYS A 77 24.24 6.30 6.67
N ARG A 78 23.62 7.37 6.16
CA ARG A 78 24.20 8.73 6.13
C ARG A 78 23.25 9.72 6.77
N ARG A 79 23.79 10.58 7.65
CA ARG A 79 23.04 11.62 8.35
C ARG A 79 23.55 13.00 7.90
N ARG A 80 22.64 13.97 7.82
CA ARG A 80 23.01 15.39 7.82
C ARG A 80 22.97 15.85 9.28
N GLN A 81 23.97 16.61 9.72
CA GLN A 81 23.92 17.24 11.04
C GLN A 81 22.67 18.13 11.12
N LYS A 82 21.87 17.93 12.16
CA LYS A 82 20.72 18.78 12.48
C LYS A 82 21.15 19.69 13.63
N ASN A 83 20.77 20.96 13.58
CA ASN A 83 21.00 21.95 14.65
C ASN A 83 20.10 21.70 15.89
N GLY A 84 20.05 20.46 16.40
CA GLY A 84 19.62 20.19 17.77
C GLY A 84 18.13 20.02 18.07
N LYS A 85 17.25 19.61 17.14
CA LYS A 85 15.85 19.26 17.49
C LYS A 85 15.44 17.84 17.05
N GLY A 86 15.35 16.95 18.04
CA GLY A 86 14.73 15.62 17.98
C GLY A 86 15.68 14.42 17.82
N SER A 87 15.28 13.25 18.33
CA SER A 87 15.98 11.98 18.09
C SER A 87 15.95 11.64 16.60
N PRO A 88 17.09 11.32 15.98
CA PRO A 88 17.15 11.01 14.56
C PRO A 88 16.38 9.73 14.24
N ARG A 89 15.61 9.76 13.14
CA ARG A 89 14.96 8.56 12.61
C ARG A 89 16.06 7.58 12.14
N ASN A 90 16.15 6.42 12.80
CA ASN A 90 17.17 5.40 12.51
C ASN A 90 16.84 4.52 11.29
N TRP A 91 15.58 4.53 10.85
CA TRP A 91 15.08 3.60 9.83
C TRP A 91 14.28 4.33 8.74
N SER A 92 14.37 3.82 7.52
CA SER A 92 13.55 4.24 6.38
C SER A 92 12.84 3.03 5.79
N PHE A 93 11.71 3.25 5.14
CA PHE A 93 10.95 2.20 4.46
C PHE A 93 11.06 2.35 2.95
N ARG A 94 11.33 1.24 2.28
CA ARG A 94 11.32 1.10 0.83
C ARG A 94 10.14 0.22 0.44
N TYR A 95 9.23 0.79 -0.35
CA TYR A 95 8.06 0.10 -0.87
C TYR A 95 8.39 -0.50 -2.23
N LEU A 96 8.09 -1.79 -2.42
CA LEU A 96 8.37 -2.54 -3.63
C LEU A 96 7.06 -3.08 -4.19
N LEU A 97 6.91 -3.09 -5.51
CA LEU A 97 5.79 -3.76 -6.17
C LEU A 97 6.34 -4.67 -7.26
N ASN A 98 5.70 -5.82 -7.47
CA ASN A 98 6.09 -6.76 -8.51
C ASN A 98 5.64 -6.22 -9.87
N SER A 99 6.55 -6.14 -10.84
CA SER A 99 6.31 -5.87 -12.26
C SER A 99 6.82 -7.07 -13.07
N LYS A 100 6.57 -7.14 -14.39
CA LYS A 100 7.20 -8.10 -15.31
C LYS A 100 8.73 -8.16 -15.14
N ASN A 101 9.36 -7.03 -14.84
CA ASN A 101 10.82 -6.92 -14.65
C ASN A 101 11.28 -7.19 -13.20
N GLY A 102 10.42 -7.76 -12.35
CA GLY A 102 10.71 -8.06 -10.95
C GLY A 102 10.24 -6.98 -9.96
N LYS A 103 10.87 -6.92 -8.77
CA LYS A 103 10.48 -6.01 -7.68
C LYS A 103 11.02 -4.59 -7.91
N VAL A 104 10.15 -3.67 -8.31
CA VAL A 104 10.54 -2.26 -8.59
C VAL A 104 10.18 -1.36 -7.40
N PRO A 105 11.09 -0.47 -6.96
CA PRO A 105 10.82 0.44 -5.86
C PRO A 105 9.89 1.58 -6.25
N VAL A 106 8.81 1.75 -5.49
CA VAL A 106 7.81 2.81 -5.70
C VAL A 106 7.84 3.85 -4.58
N CYS A 107 7.06 4.92 -4.73
CA CYS A 107 6.79 5.84 -3.63
C CYS A 107 5.62 5.32 -2.77
N LYS A 108 5.57 5.75 -1.51
CA LYS A 108 4.51 5.35 -0.56
C LYS A 108 3.10 5.65 -1.09
N LYS A 109 2.91 6.82 -1.70
CA LYS A 109 1.61 7.23 -2.27
C LYS A 109 1.14 6.25 -3.34
N PHE A 110 2.01 5.90 -4.27
CA PHE A 110 1.70 4.95 -5.34
C PHE A 110 1.39 3.55 -4.79
N PHE A 111 2.12 3.11 -3.76
CA PHE A 111 1.88 1.85 -3.07
C PHE A 111 0.49 1.81 -2.40
N LEU A 112 0.17 2.83 -1.58
CA LEU A 112 -1.13 2.97 -0.92
C LEU A 112 -2.28 3.06 -1.92
N ASP A 113 -2.10 3.83 -3.01
CA ASP A 113 -3.10 3.97 -4.07
C ASP A 113 -3.34 2.66 -4.82
N THR A 114 -2.29 1.85 -5.01
CA THR A 114 -2.38 0.55 -5.70
C THR A 114 -3.21 -0.42 -4.89
N PHE A 115 -3.03 -0.51 -3.58
CA PHE A 115 -3.81 -1.42 -2.73
C PHE A 115 -5.10 -0.79 -2.17
N LYS A 116 -5.31 0.53 -2.34
CA LYS A 116 -6.42 1.29 -1.74
C LYS A 116 -6.54 1.14 -0.22
N VAL A 117 -5.39 1.07 0.44
CA VAL A 117 -5.25 0.98 1.91
C VAL A 117 -4.79 2.33 2.48
N SER A 118 -5.10 2.58 3.75
CA SER A 118 -4.61 3.75 4.47
C SER A 118 -3.22 3.49 5.04
N GLU A 119 -2.51 4.56 5.40
CA GLU A 119 -1.20 4.46 6.06
C GLU A 119 -1.24 3.64 7.36
N GLY A 120 -2.37 3.63 8.07
CA GLY A 120 -2.54 2.82 9.28
C GLY A 120 -2.40 1.32 9.06
N ARG A 121 -2.53 0.82 7.81
CA ARG A 121 -2.26 -0.59 7.48
C ARG A 121 -0.77 -0.94 7.38
N LEU A 122 0.11 0.06 7.42
CA LEU A 122 1.55 -0.10 7.25
C LEU A 122 2.33 0.16 8.55
N LYS A 123 1.63 0.32 9.68
CA LYS A 123 2.20 0.61 10.99
C LYS A 123 2.29 -0.65 11.84
#